data_AF-A0A932KQJ5-F1
#
_entry.id   AF-A0A932KQJ5-F1
#
_cell.length_a   1.000
_cell.length_b   1.000
_cell.length_c   1.000
_cell.angle_alpha   90.00
_cell.angle_beta   90.00
_cell.angle_gamma   90.00
#
_symmetry.space_group_name_H-M   'P 1'
#
loop_
_entity.id
_entity.type
_entity.pdbx_description
1 polymer ?
#
loop_
_entity_poly.entity_id
_entity_poly.type
_entity_poly.pdbx_seq_one_letter_code
_entity_poly.pdbx_strand_id
1 'polypeptide(L)'
;MSKLFYDHLLVLDDLEKQINKITDSKEEREELWGLVDEVVHHKVLGCIMDNLPKEHHQEFLSLFEKTPYDESLIDYLKAKTNKNIEELIKTEIGELAYEVLSEIQNKK
;
A
#
# COMPACT_ATOMS: atom_id res chain seq x y z
N MET A 1 -4.14 11.03 -2.03
CA MET A 1 -4.85 10.04 -1.20
C MET A 1 -6.23 9.78 -1.80
N SER A 2 -6.31 8.92 -2.81
CA SER A 2 -7.57 8.24 -3.09
C SER A 2 -7.81 7.29 -1.92
N LYS A 3 -9.00 7.27 -1.31
CA LYS A 3 -9.29 6.30 -0.24
C LYS A 3 -9.15 4.92 -0.85
N LEU A 4 -8.19 4.09 -0.45
CA LEU A 4 -8.09 2.74 -0.98
C LEU A 4 -8.55 1.74 0.07
N PHE A 5 -8.93 0.54 -0.38
CA PHE A 5 -9.43 -0.49 0.54
C PHE A 5 -8.38 -0.87 1.59
N TYR A 6 -7.08 -0.65 1.33
CA TYR A 6 -5.99 -0.91 2.27
C TYR A 6 -5.55 0.33 3.07
N ASP A 7 -6.20 1.47 2.89
CA ASP A 7 -5.86 2.72 3.61
C ASP A 7 -5.97 2.55 5.13
N HIS A 8 -6.91 1.73 5.61
CA HIS A 8 -7.02 1.38 7.03
C HIS A 8 -5.95 0.40 7.52
N LEU A 9 -5.33 -0.36 6.61
CA LEU A 9 -4.22 -1.27 6.93
C LEU A 9 -2.89 -0.53 7.01
N LEU A 10 -2.81 0.61 6.33
CA LEU A 10 -1.66 1.52 6.31
C LEU A 10 -1.55 2.26 7.64
N VAL A 11 -0.95 1.60 8.64
CA VAL A 11 -0.47 2.30 9.85
C VAL A 11 0.90 2.90 9.53
N LEU A 12 0.92 3.94 8.68
CA LEU A 12 2.13 4.68 8.30
C LEU A 12 2.50 5.78 9.31
N ASP A 13 1.98 5.72 10.53
CA ASP A 13 2.19 6.72 11.58
C ASP A 13 3.69 6.97 11.86
N ASP A 14 4.49 5.90 11.82
CA ASP A 14 5.94 5.97 11.99
C ASP A 14 6.62 6.66 10.79
N LEU A 15 6.11 6.38 9.59
CA LEU A 15 6.65 6.91 8.36
C LEU A 15 6.26 8.37 8.14
N GLU A 16 5.04 8.79 8.53
CA GLU A 16 4.66 10.21 8.56
C GLU A 16 5.55 10.99 9.53
N LYS A 17 5.82 10.45 10.73
CA LYS A 17 6.74 11.10 11.69
C LYS A 17 8.14 11.25 11.13
N GLN A 18 8.62 10.24 10.41
CA GLN A 18 9.93 10.28 9.79
C GLN A 18 9.98 11.29 8.65
N ILE A 19 9.00 11.29 7.75
CA ILE A 19 8.91 12.28 6.67
C ILE A 19 8.85 13.68 7.24
N ASN A 20 8.00 13.94 8.23
CA ASN A 20 7.97 15.25 8.92
C ASN A 20 9.31 15.64 9.57
N LYS A 21 10.22 14.70 9.88
CA LYS A 21 11.55 15.01 10.42
C LYS A 21 12.58 15.33 9.34
N ILE A 22 12.42 14.80 8.13
CA ILE A 22 13.33 15.02 7.01
C ILE A 22 12.88 16.14 6.08
N THR A 23 11.58 16.44 6.05
CA THR A 23 11.01 17.53 5.25
C THR A 23 10.78 18.75 6.12
N ASP A 24 11.35 19.88 5.73
CA ASP A 24 11.10 21.15 6.40
C ASP A 24 9.84 21.84 5.83
N SER A 25 9.47 21.52 4.59
CA SER A 25 8.32 22.11 3.90
C SER A 25 7.17 21.12 3.72
N LYS A 26 5.94 21.63 3.83
CA LYS A 26 4.73 20.85 3.53
C LYS A 26 4.73 20.30 2.09
N GLU A 27 5.31 21.05 1.16
CA GLU A 27 5.39 20.66 -0.25
C GLU A 27 6.27 19.41 -0.44
N GLU A 28 7.49 19.41 0.12
CA GLU A 28 8.37 18.22 0.12
C GLU A 28 7.71 17.01 0.78
N ARG A 29 6.97 17.25 1.87
CA ARG A 29 6.20 16.21 2.54
C ARG A 29 5.17 15.61 1.61
N GLU A 30 4.39 16.44 0.92
CA GLU A 30 3.37 15.99 -0.03
C GLU A 30 3.98 15.29 -1.24
N GLU A 31 5.14 15.72 -1.74
CA GLU A 31 5.88 15.04 -2.80
C GLU A 31 6.36 13.65 -2.38
N LEU A 32 7.01 13.53 -1.21
CA LEU A 32 7.42 12.23 -0.68
C LEU A 32 6.20 11.34 -0.38
N TRP A 33 5.09 11.92 0.07
CA TRP A 33 3.82 11.19 0.24
C TRP A 33 3.25 10.68 -1.07
N GLY A 34 3.30 11.47 -2.14
CA GLY A 34 2.91 11.02 -3.47
C GLY A 34 3.74 9.82 -3.92
N LEU A 35 5.06 9.89 -3.78
CA LEU A 35 5.96 8.79 -4.15
C LEU A 35 5.70 7.52 -3.33
N VAL A 36 5.54 7.66 -2.02
CA VAL A 36 5.22 6.51 -1.15
C VAL A 36 3.88 5.90 -1.54
N ASP A 37 2.84 6.71 -1.76
CA ASP A 37 1.50 6.25 -2.16
C ASP A 37 1.56 5.46 -3.49
N GLU A 38 2.28 5.97 -4.50
CA GLU A 38 2.44 5.29 -5.79
C GLU A 38 3.18 3.95 -5.65
N VAL A 39 4.28 3.92 -4.92
CA VAL A 39 5.08 2.70 -4.74
C VAL A 39 4.32 1.67 -3.91
N VAL A 40 3.64 2.11 -2.85
CA VAL A 40 2.75 1.27 -2.05
C VAL A 40 1.67 0.68 -2.93
N HIS A 41 0.97 1.50 -3.73
CA HIS A 41 -0.08 1.05 -4.60
C HIS A 41 0.40 -0.05 -5.56
N HIS A 42 1.52 0.19 -6.24
CA HIS A 42 2.11 -0.80 -7.13
C HIS A 42 2.50 -2.10 -6.41
N LYS A 43 3.13 -2.02 -5.23
CA LYS A 43 3.51 -3.20 -4.45
C LYS A 43 2.30 -4.00 -3.98
N VAL A 44 1.28 -3.33 -3.45
CA VAL A 44 0.06 -3.97 -2.96
C VAL A 44 -0.67 -4.68 -4.10
N LEU A 45 -0.85 -4.00 -5.23
CA LEU A 45 -1.48 -4.59 -6.39
C LEU A 45 -0.68 -5.81 -6.89
N GLY A 46 0.65 -5.69 -6.95
CA GLY A 46 1.56 -6.80 -7.28
C GLY A 46 1.39 -7.99 -6.35
N CYS A 47 1.47 -7.77 -5.03
CA CYS A 47 1.31 -8.82 -4.01
C CYS A 47 -0.05 -9.54 -4.15
N ILE A 48 -1.10 -8.78 -4.43
CA ILE A 48 -2.44 -9.33 -4.67
C ILE A 48 -2.47 -10.17 -5.94
N MET A 49 -1.95 -9.66 -7.07
CA MET A 49 -1.95 -10.41 -8.32
C MET A 49 -1.07 -11.67 -8.26
N ASP A 50 0.02 -11.65 -7.49
CA ASP A 50 0.89 -12.81 -7.29
C ASP A 50 0.22 -13.92 -6.47
N ASN A 51 -0.57 -13.54 -5.48
CA ASN A 51 -1.25 -14.51 -4.61
C ASN A 51 -2.64 -14.90 -5.12
N LEU A 52 -3.33 -14.03 -5.87
CA LEU A 52 -4.63 -14.31 -6.44
C LEU A 52 -4.49 -15.22 -7.67
N PRO A 53 -5.31 -16.27 -7.83
CA PRO A 53 -5.31 -17.08 -9.04
C PRO A 53 -5.64 -16.25 -10.28
N LYS A 54 -4.97 -16.52 -11.41
CA LYS A 54 -5.17 -15.80 -12.69
C LYS A 54 -6.63 -15.74 -13.15
N GLU A 55 -7.41 -16.77 -12.81
CA GLU A 55 -8.84 -16.86 -13.12
C GLU A 55 -9.67 -15.78 -12.41
N HIS A 56 -9.20 -15.29 -11.26
CA HIS A 56 -9.84 -14.26 -10.46
C HIS A 56 -9.26 -12.85 -10.68
N HIS A 57 -8.18 -12.73 -11.48
CA HIS A 57 -7.52 -11.43 -11.75
C HIS A 57 -8.46 -10.43 -12.41
N GLN A 58 -9.18 -10.84 -13.46
CA GLN A 58 -10.11 -9.94 -14.15
C GLN A 58 -11.31 -9.54 -13.28
N GLU A 59 -11.82 -10.48 -12.48
CA GLU A 59 -12.93 -10.20 -11.56
C GLU A 59 -12.49 -9.20 -10.49
N PHE A 60 -11.30 -9.41 -9.90
CA PHE A 60 -10.72 -8.47 -8.95
C PHE A 60 -10.47 -7.09 -9.56
N LEU A 61 -9.88 -7.00 -10.76
CA LEU A 61 -9.66 -5.71 -11.43
C LEU A 61 -10.99 -4.99 -11.71
N SER A 62 -12.01 -5.71 -12.15
CA SER A 62 -13.34 -5.14 -12.39
C SER A 62 -13.99 -4.62 -11.11
N LEU A 63 -13.80 -5.32 -9.98
CA LEU A 63 -14.27 -4.87 -8.66
C LEU A 63 -13.44 -3.69 -8.16
N PHE A 64 -12.13 -3.72 -8.35
CA PHE A 64 -11.21 -2.67 -7.95
C PHE A 64 -11.47 -1.37 -8.72
N GLU A 65 -11.71 -1.43 -10.02
CA GLU A 65 -12.09 -0.25 -10.83
C GLU A 65 -13.45 0.33 -10.41
N LYS A 66 -14.40 -0.52 -10.00
CA LYS A 66 -15.73 -0.08 -9.59
C LYS A 66 -15.74 0.51 -8.18
N THR A 67 -15.04 -0.13 -7.25
CA THR A 67 -15.09 0.21 -5.82
C THR A 67 -13.71 0.02 -5.18
N PRO A 68 -12.72 0.88 -5.50
CA PRO A 68 -11.34 0.72 -5.03
C PRO A 68 -11.15 0.93 -3.52
N TYR A 69 -12.19 1.44 -2.85
CA TYR A 69 -12.24 1.76 -1.43
C TYR A 69 -12.99 0.73 -0.59
N ASP A 70 -13.62 -0.25 -1.22
CA ASP A 70 -14.56 -1.14 -0.54
C ASP A 70 -13.82 -2.25 0.20
N GLU A 71 -14.06 -2.35 1.51
CA GLU A 71 -13.47 -3.37 2.38
C GLU A 71 -13.86 -4.80 1.94
N SER A 72 -14.96 -4.96 1.20
CA SER A 72 -15.36 -6.25 0.62
C SER A 72 -14.33 -6.81 -0.35
N LEU A 73 -13.46 -5.98 -0.93
CA LEU A 73 -12.33 -6.44 -1.75
C LEU A 73 -11.35 -7.28 -0.91
N ILE A 74 -11.11 -6.90 0.34
CA ILE A 74 -10.26 -7.66 1.25
C ILE A 74 -10.89 -9.01 1.57
N ASP A 75 -12.18 -9.02 1.92
CA ASP A 75 -12.90 -10.26 2.19
C ASP A 75 -12.91 -11.18 0.97
N TYR A 76 -13.10 -10.62 -0.22
CA TYR A 76 -13.01 -11.37 -1.48
C TYR A 76 -11.63 -11.98 -1.67
N LEU A 77 -10.56 -11.19 -1.49
CA LEU A 77 -9.19 -11.67 -1.60
C LEU A 77 -8.89 -12.74 -0.54
N LYS A 78 -9.27 -12.55 0.72
CA LYS A 78 -9.12 -13.56 1.78
C LYS A 78 -9.82 -14.87 1.41
N ALA A 79 -11.06 -14.79 0.93
CA ALA A 79 -11.85 -15.95 0.53
C ALA A 79 -11.24 -16.70 -0.66
N LYS A 80 -10.64 -15.99 -1.62
CA LYS A 80 -10.04 -16.59 -2.83
C LYS A 80 -8.61 -17.05 -2.65
N THR A 81 -7.84 -16.36 -1.83
CA THR A 81 -6.40 -16.57 -1.69
C THR A 81 -6.06 -17.53 -0.54
N ASN A 82 -7.03 -17.87 0.33
CA ASN A 82 -6.87 -18.79 1.47
C ASN A 82 -5.70 -18.42 2.41
N LYS A 83 -5.19 -17.19 2.30
CA LYS A 83 -4.11 -16.57 3.05
C LYS A 83 -4.61 -15.24 3.59
N ASN A 84 -4.00 -14.77 4.67
CA ASN A 84 -4.20 -13.41 5.16
C ASN A 84 -3.51 -12.40 4.23
N ILE A 85 -4.19 -12.01 3.16
CA ILE A 85 -3.68 -10.98 2.23
C ILE A 85 -3.42 -9.66 2.98
N GLU A 86 -4.23 -9.33 3.99
CA GLU A 86 -4.05 -8.14 4.82
C GLU A 86 -2.71 -8.13 5.54
N GLU A 87 -2.31 -9.26 6.13
CA GLU A 87 -1.02 -9.36 6.81
C GLU A 87 0.14 -9.29 5.83
N LEU A 88 -0.01 -9.89 4.64
CA LEU A 88 0.99 -9.79 3.57
C LEU A 88 1.16 -8.34 3.14
N ILE A 89 0.06 -7.66 2.79
CA ILE A 89 0.02 -6.25 2.42
C ILE A 89 0.67 -5.39 3.52
N LYS A 90 0.29 -5.59 4.78
CA LYS A 90 0.83 -4.84 5.92
C LYS A 90 2.34 -5.03 6.09
N THR A 91 2.82 -6.27 5.96
CA THR A 91 4.25 -6.59 6.05
C THR A 91 5.02 -5.96 4.90
N GLU A 92 4.52 -6.15 3.68
CA GLU A 92 5.15 -5.71 2.44
C GLU A 92 5.28 -4.19 2.35
N ILE A 93 4.24 -3.48 2.82
CA ILE A 93 4.25 -2.02 2.93
C ILE A 93 5.16 -1.58 4.08
N GLY A 94 5.14 -2.27 5.23
CA GLY A 94 6.05 -1.98 6.35
C GLY A 94 7.52 -2.10 5.96
N GLU A 95 7.88 -3.13 5.19
CA GLU A 95 9.22 -3.30 4.64
C GLU A 95 9.57 -2.21 3.63
N LEU A 96 8.65 -1.91 2.69
CA LEU A 96 8.85 -0.82 1.73
C LEU A 96 9.05 0.52 2.44
N ALA A 97 8.19 0.80 3.41
CA ALA A 97 8.24 1.97 4.27
C ALA A 97 9.63 2.10 4.91
N TYR A 98 10.12 1.03 5.51
CA TYR A 98 11.43 0.98 6.12
C TYR A 98 12.58 1.14 5.12
N GLU A 99 12.50 0.53 3.94
CA GLU A 99 13.48 0.69 2.86
C GLU A 99 13.54 2.12 2.37
N VAL A 100 12.39 2.72 2.04
CA VAL A 100 12.28 4.10 1.59
C VAL A 100 12.87 5.04 2.64
N LEU A 101 12.54 4.83 3.92
CA LEU A 101 13.10 5.62 5.01
C LEU A 101 14.61 5.44 5.15
N SER A 102 15.10 4.21 5.03
CA SER A 102 16.52 3.91 5.11
C SER A 102 17.29 4.58 3.98
N GLU A 103 16.78 4.51 2.74
CA GLU A 103 17.37 5.17 1.58
C GLU A 103 17.40 6.69 1.71
N ILE A 104 16.35 7.29 2.28
CA ILE A 104 16.33 8.73 2.52
C ILE A 104 17.31 9.13 3.63
N GLN A 105 17.39 8.35 4.73
CA GLN A 105 18.32 8.62 5.83
C GLN A 105 19.79 8.39 5.45
N ASN A 106 20.09 7.43 4.57
CA ASN A 106 21.44 7.06 4.18
C ASN A 106 22.08 8.02 3.16
N LYS A 107 21.29 8.96 2.60
CA LYS A 107 21.80 10.06 1.76
C LYS A 107 22.42 11.22 2.55
N LYS A 108 22.68 11.07 3.85
CA LYS A 108 23.27 12.10 4.71
C LYS A 108 24.80 12.07 4.76
#